data_AF-A0A9E2PKP6-F1
#
_entry.id   AF-A0A9E2PKP6-F1
#
_cell.length_a   1.000
_cell.length_b   1.000
_cell.length_c   1.000
_cell.angle_alpha   90.00
_cell.angle_beta   90.00
_cell.angle_gamma   90.00
#
_symmetry.space_group_name_H-M   'P 1'
#
loop_
_entity.id
_entity.type
_entity.pdbx_description
1 polymer ?
#
loop_
_entity_poly.entity_id
_entity_poly.type
_entity_poly.pdbx_seq_one_letter_code
_entity_poly.pdbx_strand_id
1 'polypeptide(L)'
;MNKSLVVLLFERMMRIRLAQLIDERNAMKKSFLSILAISMLIGCASPIHLLDKQGSAPFVGGELVHDRGDGNLLVLEASDRRYEARGFVVERHTNIAALRKRYYGVNSNHWRRIFSGQDTDHLTYTVETVAKSADGQAVSCSLIWGAGAKPAGICTDQAGASLLVRFE
;
A
#
# COMPACT_ATOMS: atom_id res chain seq x y z
N MET A 1 -17.08 -41.81 -67.65
CA MET A 1 -17.67 -41.13 -66.46
C MET A 1 -16.65 -41.13 -65.33
N ASN A 2 -16.13 -39.96 -64.99
CA ASN A 2 -14.88 -39.77 -64.23
C ASN A 2 -15.12 -39.81 -62.71
N LYS A 3 -15.11 -41.01 -62.11
CA LYS A 3 -15.27 -41.23 -60.66
C LYS A 3 -14.16 -40.55 -59.82
N SER A 4 -13.02 -40.19 -60.43
CA SER A 4 -11.89 -39.56 -59.75
C SER A 4 -12.13 -38.10 -59.33
N LEU A 5 -12.96 -37.34 -60.06
CA LEU A 5 -13.14 -35.91 -59.79
C LEU A 5 -14.00 -35.67 -58.53
N VAL A 6 -15.01 -36.54 -58.31
CA VAL A 6 -15.94 -36.42 -57.17
C VAL A 6 -15.25 -36.76 -55.84
N VAL A 7 -14.37 -37.76 -55.83
CA VAL A 7 -13.60 -38.15 -54.63
C VAL A 7 -12.60 -37.04 -54.25
N LEU A 8 -11.92 -36.43 -55.23
CA LEU A 8 -11.01 -35.32 -54.99
C LEU A 8 -11.73 -34.07 -54.47
N LEU A 9 -12.93 -33.76 -54.97
CA LEU A 9 -13.75 -32.66 -54.47
C LEU A 9 -14.24 -32.91 -53.03
N PHE A 10 -14.61 -34.15 -52.70
CA PHE A 10 -15.07 -34.52 -51.36
C PHE A 10 -13.93 -34.47 -50.32
N GLU A 11 -12.73 -34.99 -50.65
CA GLU A 11 -11.56 -34.86 -49.78
C GLU A 11 -11.16 -33.40 -49.54
N ARG A 12 -11.20 -32.57 -50.58
CA ARG A 12 -10.84 -31.16 -50.47
C ARG A 12 -11.86 -30.38 -49.63
N MET A 13 -13.15 -30.68 -49.79
CA MET A 13 -14.21 -30.05 -49.00
C MET A 13 -14.20 -30.49 -47.52
N MET A 14 -13.87 -31.76 -47.24
CA MET A 14 -13.75 -32.28 -45.88
C MET A 14 -12.53 -31.71 -45.14
N ARG A 15 -11.39 -31.51 -45.83
CA ARG A 15 -10.21 -30.83 -45.26
C ARG A 15 -10.47 -29.35 -44.94
N ILE A 16 -11.24 -28.65 -45.76
CA ILE A 16 -11.60 -27.24 -45.52
C ILE A 16 -12.51 -27.13 -44.28
N ARG A 17 -13.53 -27.99 -44.16
CA ARG A 17 -14.40 -28.00 -42.97
C ARG A 17 -13.65 -28.40 -41.69
N LEU A 18 -12.68 -29.33 -41.78
CA LEU A 18 -11.87 -29.71 -40.63
C LEU A 18 -10.93 -28.58 -40.17
N ALA A 19 -10.35 -27.82 -41.12
CA ALA A 19 -9.52 -26.65 -40.81
C ALA A 19 -10.32 -25.52 -40.14
N GLN A 20 -11.54 -25.22 -40.61
CA GLN A 20 -12.40 -24.21 -39.98
C GLN A 20 -12.85 -24.60 -38.57
N LEU A 21 -13.15 -25.88 -38.32
CA LEU A 21 -13.53 -26.35 -36.97
C LEU A 21 -12.37 -26.35 -35.96
N ILE A 22 -11.13 -26.44 -36.43
CA ILE A 22 -9.92 -26.33 -35.59
C ILE A 22 -9.63 -24.86 -35.24
N ASP A 23 -9.86 -23.94 -36.17
CA ASP A 23 -9.62 -22.50 -35.97
C ASP A 23 -10.60 -21.90 -34.95
N GLU A 24 -11.90 -22.23 -35.05
CA GLU A 24 -12.91 -21.74 -34.09
C GLU A 24 -12.71 -22.30 -32.67
N ARG A 25 -12.25 -23.56 -32.54
CA ARG A 25 -11.96 -24.16 -31.23
C ARG A 25 -10.72 -23.53 -30.58
N ASN A 26 -9.77 -23.05 -31.37
CA ASN A 26 -8.56 -22.37 -30.88
C ASN A 26 -8.78 -20.89 -30.56
N ALA A 27 -9.67 -20.21 -31.29
CA ALA A 27 -10.08 -18.83 -30.99
C ALA A 27 -10.83 -18.76 -29.64
N MET A 28 -11.74 -19.69 -29.38
CA MET A 28 -12.51 -19.73 -28.13
C MET A 28 -11.62 -19.96 -26.90
N LYS A 29 -10.63 -20.86 -26.98
CA LYS A 29 -9.69 -21.12 -25.88
C LYS A 29 -8.76 -19.94 -25.57
N LYS A 30 -8.37 -19.17 -26.60
CA LYS A 30 -7.52 -17.98 -26.42
C LYS A 30 -8.26 -16.84 -25.74
N SER A 31 -9.56 -16.67 -26.00
CA SER A 31 -10.37 -15.64 -25.34
C SER A 31 -10.61 -15.91 -23.85
N PHE A 32 -10.72 -17.18 -23.43
CA PHE A 32 -10.90 -17.53 -22.01
C PHE A 32 -9.61 -17.42 -21.16
N LEU A 33 -8.43 -17.55 -21.78
CA LEU A 33 -7.15 -17.42 -21.08
C LEU A 33 -6.71 -15.97 -20.86
N SER A 34 -7.23 -15.02 -21.64
CA SER A 34 -6.82 -13.61 -21.54
C SER A 34 -7.55 -12.82 -20.45
N ILE A 35 -8.65 -13.33 -19.88
CA ILE A 35 -9.49 -12.60 -18.91
C ILE A 35 -9.15 -12.98 -17.44
N LEU A 36 -8.44 -14.08 -17.20
CA LEU A 36 -8.13 -14.55 -15.84
C LEU A 36 -6.86 -13.96 -15.20
N ALA A 37 -6.18 -13.04 -15.88
CA ALA A 37 -4.89 -12.49 -15.43
C ALA A 37 -4.96 -11.13 -14.71
N ILE A 38 -6.13 -10.50 -14.62
CA ILE A 38 -6.25 -9.10 -14.13
C ILE A 38 -6.66 -9.02 -12.64
N SER A 39 -7.02 -10.14 -11.99
CA SER A 39 -7.59 -10.12 -10.63
C SER A 39 -6.59 -10.18 -9.48
N MET A 40 -5.28 -10.09 -9.72
CA MET A 40 -4.23 -10.25 -8.69
C MET A 40 -3.65 -8.92 -8.16
N LEU A 41 -4.17 -7.75 -8.56
CA LEU A 41 -3.70 -6.44 -8.09
C LEU A 41 -4.70 -5.75 -7.14
N ILE A 42 -5.30 -6.51 -6.22
CA ILE A 42 -5.89 -5.88 -5.03
C ILE A 42 -4.72 -5.62 -4.07
N GLY A 43 -3.99 -4.53 -4.31
CA GLY A 43 -3.05 -4.00 -3.34
C GLY A 43 -3.80 -3.75 -2.04
N CYS A 44 -3.22 -4.16 -0.91
CA CYS A 44 -3.75 -3.80 0.39
C CYS A 44 -3.80 -2.27 0.45
N ALA A 45 -5.00 -1.68 0.61
CA ALA A 45 -5.13 -0.24 0.74
C ALA A 45 -4.27 0.23 1.92
N SER A 46 -3.37 1.17 1.66
CA SER A 46 -2.52 1.80 2.67
C SER A 46 -3.41 2.42 3.74
N PRO A 47 -3.10 2.25 5.04
CA PRO A 47 -3.69 3.07 6.08
C PRO A 47 -3.60 4.56 5.73
N ILE A 48 -4.76 5.21 5.67
CA ILE A 48 -4.89 6.65 5.49
C ILE A 48 -5.44 7.20 6.80
N HIS A 49 -4.75 8.18 7.37
CA HIS A 49 -5.19 8.90 8.56
C HIS A 49 -5.46 10.35 8.22
N LEU A 50 -6.58 10.89 8.70
CA LEU A 50 -6.96 12.29 8.46
C LEU A 50 -6.60 13.14 9.66
N LEU A 51 -6.13 14.36 9.45
CA LEU A 51 -5.78 15.25 10.55
C LEU A 51 -7.04 15.57 11.39
N ASP A 52 -6.95 15.29 12.69
CA ASP A 52 -7.92 15.75 13.66
C ASP A 52 -7.71 17.23 13.90
N LYS A 53 -8.75 18.03 13.64
CA LYS A 53 -8.74 19.46 13.91
C LYS A 53 -8.96 19.72 15.41
N GLN A 54 -8.05 19.21 16.24
CA GLN A 54 -8.02 19.45 17.67
C GLN A 54 -6.68 20.09 18.03
N GLY A 55 -6.69 21.40 18.28
CA GLY A 55 -5.52 22.14 18.73
C GLY A 55 -5.43 23.56 18.18
N SER A 56 -4.29 24.20 18.44
CA SER A 56 -3.95 25.57 17.99
C SER A 56 -3.10 25.60 16.73
N ALA A 57 -2.78 24.45 16.14
CA ALA A 57 -2.01 24.40 14.90
C ALA A 57 -2.78 25.09 13.76
N PRO A 58 -2.10 25.81 12.85
CA PRO A 58 -2.73 26.57 11.77
C PRO A 58 -3.32 25.67 10.67
N PHE A 59 -3.26 24.34 10.84
CA PHE A 59 -3.74 23.40 9.86
C PHE A 59 -5.25 23.22 9.94
N VAL A 60 -5.92 23.38 8.81
CA VAL A 60 -7.36 23.16 8.63
C VAL A 60 -7.68 21.73 8.23
N GLY A 61 -6.67 20.97 7.78
CA GLY A 61 -6.75 19.57 7.39
C GLY A 61 -5.38 18.95 7.13
N GLY A 62 -5.38 17.67 6.82
CA GLY A 62 -4.16 16.94 6.52
C GLY A 62 -4.41 15.45 6.34
N GLU A 63 -3.43 14.77 5.79
CA GLU A 63 -3.49 13.35 5.47
C GLU A 63 -2.13 12.72 5.75
N LEU A 64 -2.14 11.55 6.40
CA LEU A 64 -0.96 10.70 6.54
C LEU A 64 -1.27 9.32 5.95
N VAL A 65 -0.58 8.99 4.88
CA VAL A 65 -0.61 7.67 4.24
C VAL A 65 0.68 6.94 4.56
N HIS A 66 0.57 5.72 5.07
CA HIS A 66 1.74 4.86 5.31
C HIS A 66 1.45 3.39 5.05
N ASP A 67 2.33 2.70 4.30
CA ASP A 67 2.18 1.26 4.08
C ASP A 67 3.47 0.44 3.87
N ARG A 68 4.64 1.10 3.93
CA ARG A 68 6.02 0.60 3.80
C ARG A 68 6.71 0.98 2.46
N GLY A 69 6.95 2.27 2.22
CA GLY A 69 7.98 2.70 1.26
C GLY A 69 7.65 3.98 0.52
N ASP A 70 7.86 3.96 -0.80
CA ASP A 70 7.78 5.12 -1.70
C ASP A 70 6.37 5.74 -1.79
N GLY A 71 5.34 5.00 -1.39
CA GLY A 71 3.94 5.48 -1.34
C GLY A 71 3.60 6.32 -0.11
N ASN A 72 4.51 6.43 0.86
CA ASN A 72 4.25 7.20 2.08
C ASN A 72 4.07 8.69 1.75
N LEU A 73 3.02 9.29 2.29
CA LEU A 73 2.61 10.67 2.02
C LEU A 73 2.19 11.36 3.32
N LEU A 74 2.66 12.58 3.51
CA LEU A 74 2.19 13.49 4.54
C LEU A 74 1.75 14.76 3.84
N VAL A 75 0.52 15.17 4.09
CA VAL A 75 -0.09 16.41 3.62
C VAL A 75 -0.54 17.19 4.84
N LEU A 76 -0.20 18.48 4.88
CA LEU A 76 -0.73 19.42 5.87
C LEU A 76 -1.28 20.64 5.13
N GLU A 77 -2.54 20.97 5.41
CA GLU A 77 -3.24 22.08 4.77
C GLU A 77 -3.44 23.19 5.80
N ALA A 78 -2.83 24.35 5.58
CA ALA A 78 -3.15 25.61 6.22
C ALA A 78 -4.11 26.41 5.34
N SER A 79 -4.69 27.50 5.87
CA SER A 79 -5.68 28.30 5.13
C SER A 79 -5.20 28.87 3.79
N ASP A 80 -3.90 29.11 3.65
CA ASP A 80 -3.27 29.74 2.47
C ASP A 80 -2.22 28.83 1.80
N ARG A 81 -1.91 27.66 2.38
CA ARG A 81 -0.75 26.88 1.98
C ARG A 81 -0.94 25.40 2.22
N ARG A 82 -0.37 24.60 1.32
CA ARG A 82 -0.29 23.14 1.44
C ARG A 82 1.17 22.72 1.50
N TYR A 83 1.49 21.84 2.44
CA TYR A 83 2.80 21.23 2.61
C TYR A 83 2.72 19.74 2.30
N GLU A 84 3.69 19.20 1.57
CA GLU A 84 3.76 17.78 1.24
C GLU A 84 5.15 17.18 1.52
N ALA A 85 5.16 15.98 2.09
CA ALA A 85 6.33 15.10 2.13
C ALA A 85 5.97 13.73 1.53
N ARG A 86 6.88 13.16 0.75
CA ARG A 86 6.70 11.86 0.07
C ARG A 86 7.89 10.95 0.28
N GLY A 87 7.65 9.64 0.26
CA GLY A 87 8.70 8.62 0.28
C GLY A 87 9.54 8.61 1.56
N PHE A 88 9.02 9.15 2.67
CA PHE A 88 9.70 9.07 3.97
C PHE A 88 9.62 7.66 4.54
N VAL A 89 10.52 7.33 5.45
CA VAL A 89 10.56 6.01 6.10
C VAL A 89 9.69 6.04 7.35
N VAL A 90 8.87 5.00 7.54
CA VAL A 90 8.25 4.71 8.85
C VAL A 90 9.14 3.71 9.58
N GLU A 91 9.83 4.20 10.61
CA GLU A 91 10.67 3.35 11.45
C GLU A 91 9.82 2.53 12.41
N ARG A 92 10.35 1.36 12.80
CA ARG A 92 9.67 0.41 13.68
C ARG A 92 10.59 0.07 14.83
N HIS A 93 10.10 0.33 16.04
CA HIS A 93 10.84 0.16 17.27
C HIS A 93 10.18 -0.89 18.14
N THR A 94 11.00 -1.74 18.76
CA THR A 94 10.55 -2.70 19.77
C THR A 94 11.66 -2.96 20.76
N ASN A 95 11.37 -2.86 22.05
CA ASN A 95 12.33 -3.19 23.10
C ASN A 95 12.35 -4.71 23.36
N ILE A 96 13.04 -5.46 22.50
CA ILE A 96 13.11 -6.92 22.58
C ILE A 96 13.71 -7.40 23.92
N ALA A 97 14.66 -6.66 24.50
CA ALA A 97 15.27 -7.02 25.78
C ALA A 97 14.24 -6.98 26.93
N ALA A 98 13.43 -5.92 27.00
CA ALA A 98 12.36 -5.80 27.98
C ALA A 98 11.27 -6.87 27.78
N LEU A 99 10.87 -7.12 26.53
CA LEU A 99 9.87 -8.15 26.21
C LEU A 99 10.38 -9.55 26.54
N ARG A 100 11.66 -9.84 26.28
CA ARG A 100 12.27 -11.11 26.67
C ARG A 100 12.19 -11.32 28.17
N LYS A 101 12.58 -10.32 28.98
CA LYS A 101 12.48 -10.41 30.45
C LYS A 101 11.06 -10.68 30.93
N ARG A 102 10.05 -10.14 30.25
CA ARG A 102 8.64 -10.27 30.64
C ARG A 102 8.01 -11.60 30.21
N TYR A 103 8.30 -12.10 29.01
CA TYR A 103 7.57 -13.22 28.41
C TYR A 103 8.38 -14.50 28.26
N TYR A 104 9.72 -14.42 28.21
CA TYR A 104 10.57 -15.60 28.04
C TYR A 104 10.48 -16.50 29.28
N GLY A 105 10.05 -17.75 29.08
CA GLY A 105 9.85 -18.73 30.16
C GLY A 105 8.55 -18.55 30.95
N VAL A 106 7.90 -17.38 30.89
CA VAL A 106 6.61 -17.11 31.55
C VAL A 106 5.44 -17.43 30.59
N ASN A 107 5.52 -16.96 29.35
CA ASN A 107 4.55 -17.25 28.30
C ASN A 107 5.30 -17.51 26.99
N SER A 108 5.75 -18.75 26.82
CA SER A 108 6.60 -19.17 25.70
C SER A 108 5.92 -19.07 24.33
N ASN A 109 4.59 -19.22 24.28
CA ASN A 109 3.81 -19.05 23.05
C ASN A 109 3.74 -17.57 22.64
N HIS A 110 3.47 -16.66 23.58
CA HIS A 110 3.48 -15.22 23.33
C HIS A 110 4.87 -14.74 22.90
N TRP A 111 5.91 -15.12 23.64
CA TRP A 111 7.29 -14.80 23.29
C TRP A 111 7.64 -15.23 21.86
N ARG A 112 7.25 -16.45 21.46
CA ARG A 112 7.52 -16.97 20.11
C ARG A 112 6.86 -16.10 19.04
N ARG A 113 5.62 -15.65 19.26
CA ARG A 113 4.89 -14.77 18.33
C ARG A 113 5.53 -13.40 18.20
N ILE A 114 6.00 -12.81 19.30
CA ILE A 114 6.75 -11.54 19.29
C ILE A 114 8.03 -11.71 18.50
N PHE A 115 8.84 -12.73 18.84
CA PHE A 115 10.13 -12.96 18.20
C PHE A 115 10.01 -13.30 16.71
N SER A 116 8.94 -13.99 16.31
CA SER A 116 8.66 -14.27 14.90
C SER A 116 8.02 -13.11 14.14
N GLY A 117 7.78 -11.96 14.80
CA GLY A 117 7.11 -10.79 14.20
C GLY A 117 5.62 -10.98 13.90
N GLN A 118 4.99 -12.03 14.44
CA GLN A 118 3.54 -12.27 14.30
C GLN A 118 2.72 -11.47 15.31
N ASP A 119 3.32 -11.12 16.44
CA ASP A 119 2.76 -10.17 17.40
C ASP A 119 3.41 -8.81 17.17
N THR A 120 2.60 -7.87 16.70
CA THR A 120 2.99 -6.50 16.42
C THR A 120 2.55 -5.52 17.49
N ASP A 121 1.88 -5.98 18.55
CA ASP A 121 1.23 -5.11 19.55
C ASP A 121 2.25 -4.29 20.36
N HIS A 122 3.51 -4.72 20.34
CA HIS A 122 4.64 -4.06 21.01
C HIS A 122 5.44 -3.15 20.08
N LEU A 123 5.02 -2.99 18.81
CA LEU A 123 5.65 -2.06 17.89
C LEU A 123 5.27 -0.62 18.23
N THR A 124 6.27 0.24 18.21
CA THR A 124 6.11 1.69 18.11
C THR A 124 6.61 2.12 16.75
N TYR A 125 5.83 2.94 16.07
CA TYR A 125 6.15 3.50 14.77
C TYR A 125 6.55 4.96 14.93
N THR A 126 7.58 5.38 14.22
CA THR A 126 8.00 6.78 14.18
C THR A 126 8.21 7.25 12.75
N VAL A 127 7.95 8.53 12.51
CA VAL A 127 8.24 9.22 11.25
C VAL A 127 8.97 10.51 11.57
N GLU A 128 10.08 10.72 10.89
CA GLU A 128 10.80 12.00 10.82
C GLU A 128 10.82 12.43 9.35
N THR A 129 10.23 13.58 9.04
CA THR A 129 10.11 14.04 7.64
C THR A 129 10.00 15.55 7.54
N VAL A 130 10.26 16.09 6.35
CA VAL A 130 10.12 17.52 6.06
C VAL A 130 9.10 17.71 4.95
N ALA A 131 7.95 18.30 5.28
CA ALA A 131 6.92 18.65 4.32
C ALA A 131 7.18 20.04 3.76
N LYS A 132 7.14 20.17 2.43
CA LYS A 132 7.44 21.41 1.71
C LYS A 132 6.24 21.89 0.93
N SER A 133 6.06 23.20 0.86
CA SER A 133 5.06 23.84 0.01
C SER A 133 5.64 24.24 -1.34
N ALA A 134 4.77 24.66 -2.26
CA ALA A 134 5.15 25.10 -3.60
C ALA A 134 6.03 26.37 -3.60
N ASP A 135 5.87 27.24 -2.61
CA ASP A 135 6.69 28.45 -2.39
C ASP A 135 8.01 28.17 -1.64
N GLY A 136 8.30 26.90 -1.33
CA GLY A 136 9.57 26.49 -0.72
C GLY A 136 9.61 26.61 0.81
N GLN A 137 8.52 27.01 1.45
CA GLN A 137 8.39 26.93 2.91
C GLN A 137 8.36 25.46 3.35
N ALA A 138 8.83 25.20 4.56
CA ALA A 138 8.99 23.84 5.07
C ALA A 138 8.56 23.73 6.52
N VAL A 139 8.00 22.57 6.86
CA VAL A 139 7.74 22.14 8.24
C VAL A 139 8.41 20.79 8.48
N SER A 140 9.19 20.69 9.55
CA SER A 140 9.81 19.43 9.98
C SER A 140 8.88 18.73 10.95
N CYS A 141 8.48 17.49 10.68
CA CYS A 141 7.51 16.75 11.48
C CYS A 141 8.10 15.48 12.07
N SER A 142 7.87 15.29 13.37
CA SER A 142 8.14 14.08 14.13
C SER A 142 6.81 13.50 14.61
N LEU A 143 6.46 12.30 14.16
CA LEU A 143 5.22 11.60 14.50
C LEU A 143 5.52 10.26 15.16
N ILE A 144 4.66 9.85 16.10
CA ILE A 144 4.77 8.59 16.83
C ILE A 144 3.39 7.95 17.06
N TRP A 145 3.33 6.62 16.97
CA TRP A 145 2.16 5.85 17.39
C TRP A 145 2.53 4.41 17.76
N GLY A 146 1.74 3.80 18.64
CA GLY A 146 1.79 2.37 18.92
C GLY A 146 0.96 1.55 17.93
N ALA A 147 1.08 0.23 17.99
CA ALA A 147 0.18 -0.66 17.27
C ALA A 147 -1.30 -0.39 17.61
N GLY A 148 -2.12 -0.22 16.57
CA GLY A 148 -3.54 0.10 16.72
C GLY A 148 -3.85 1.52 17.23
N ALA A 149 -2.84 2.31 17.56
CA ALA A 149 -2.99 3.70 17.95
C ALA A 149 -2.90 4.62 16.74
N LYS A 150 -3.44 5.82 16.90
CA LYS A 150 -3.45 6.87 15.88
C LYS A 150 -2.15 7.69 15.89
N PRO A 151 -1.61 8.08 14.73
CA PRO A 151 -0.44 8.94 14.61
C PRO A 151 -0.65 10.31 15.27
N ALA A 152 0.34 10.75 16.05
CA ALA A 152 0.37 12.08 16.64
C ALA A 152 1.81 12.57 16.82
N GLY A 153 2.01 13.88 16.91
CA GLY A 153 3.34 14.42 17.13
C GLY A 153 3.40 15.94 16.98
N ILE A 154 4.59 16.41 16.58
CA ILE A 154 4.92 17.83 16.48
C ILE A 154 5.50 18.10 15.11
N CYS A 155 5.00 19.15 14.46
CA CYS A 155 5.65 19.79 13.33
C CYS A 155 6.27 21.12 13.77
N THR A 156 7.43 21.48 13.24
CA THR A 156 8.14 22.72 13.54
C THR A 156 8.32 23.51 12.26
N ASP A 157 7.87 24.76 12.26
CA ASP A 157 8.07 25.65 11.12
C ASP A 157 9.50 26.23 11.06
N GLN A 158 9.79 27.00 10.02
CA GLN A 158 11.12 27.62 9.85
C GLN A 158 11.45 28.68 10.91
N ALA A 159 10.44 29.22 11.60
CA ALA A 159 10.62 30.14 12.71
C ALA A 159 10.86 29.40 14.05
N GLY A 160 10.77 28.07 14.06
CA GLY A 160 10.93 27.23 15.25
C GLY A 160 9.65 27.05 16.06
N ALA A 161 8.49 27.51 15.58
CA ALA A 161 7.22 27.33 16.28
C ALA A 161 6.79 25.86 16.25
N SER A 162 6.42 25.32 17.40
CA SER A 162 5.94 23.94 17.54
C SER A 162 4.43 23.85 17.34
N LEU A 163 4.01 23.01 16.41
CA LEU A 163 2.64 22.80 15.96
C LEU A 163 2.25 21.35 16.27
N LEU A 164 1.34 21.16 17.22
CA LEU A 164 0.83 19.83 17.55
C LEU A 164 -0.07 19.31 16.43
N VAL A 165 0.17 18.07 16.00
CA VAL A 165 -0.63 17.39 14.98
C VAL A 165 -1.09 16.04 15.50
N ARG A 166 -2.34 15.69 15.19
CA ARG A 166 -2.98 14.42 15.55
C ARG A 166 -3.79 13.96 14.36
N PHE A 167 -3.77 12.66 14.09
CA PHE A 167 -4.53 12.08 13.00
C PHE A 167 -5.55 11.06 13.53
N GLU A 168 -6.58 10.78 12.75
CA GLU A 168 -7.66 9.82 13.03
C GLU A 168 -7.50 8.54 12.21
#